data_AF-A0A2P6C7L4-F1
#
_entry.id   AF-A0A2P6C7L4-F1
#
_cell.length_a   1.000
_cell.length_b   1.000
_cell.length_c   1.000
_cell.angle_alpha   90.00
_cell.angle_beta   90.00
_cell.angle_gamma   90.00
#
_symmetry.space_group_name_H-M   'P 1'
#
loop_
_entity.id
_entity.type
_entity.pdbx_description
1 polymer ?
#
loop_
_entity_poly.entity_id
_entity_poly.type
_entity_poly.pdbx_seq_one_letter_code
_entity_poly.pdbx_strand_id
1 'polypeptide(L)'
;MISHFLKLEWKQFTRSASFGKSIGVKILMGFFALYFILMFLGLGIGGFFMVKEQFPNQDPLVVVNSFLLFAITGDLIFRYLMQNLPIMNIKPLLVLPVKKNTIVHYVLVKSSFSFFNIMSLFFYIPFSLVLIKEGYVTEGVLGWLLLMLLLIQSANFLNFLINKNNVAFGALLVILLGGFLVQRYEIFNIAGFIGQGFDFIYHNPIYSFLGFILLAVLYQLNYKQLRNQVYLDQAVATKVKEANSSDLSWADKLGDVAPFIKNDLRLITRNKRTKSSFFILIIGLLYGLFFYPQAAYKDMAFMYVLVGIFSTGTFLINFGQFIPAWDSGYYNLLMSQNFKYERYLKSKFTLMTASIIILFLLGIPYVYFGWKILVVHFAAMIYNIGVNTHVILYGGSFNRKKINLDEKAAFNYQGTGAVQWLIGIPLMFVPMGLFGLINWLVSFEVAVIVLAGLGFIGVALHKKLMAAITKKYVASKYIMIHSFKQEN
;
A
#
# COMPACT_ATOMS: atom_id res chain seq x y z
N MET A 1 -12.10 -20.46 24.75
CA MET A 1 -11.79 -19.01 24.77
C MET A 1 -11.43 -18.45 23.40
N ILE A 2 -10.47 -19.04 22.65
CA ILE A 2 -10.09 -18.55 21.32
C ILE A 2 -11.28 -18.49 20.35
N SER A 3 -12.10 -19.55 20.29
CA SER A 3 -13.34 -19.59 19.49
C SER A 3 -14.34 -18.49 19.87
N HIS A 4 -14.43 -18.13 21.15
CA HIS A 4 -15.30 -17.07 21.64
C HIS A 4 -14.82 -15.68 21.15
N PHE A 5 -13.52 -15.43 21.16
CA PHE A 5 -12.95 -14.19 20.62
C PHE A 5 -13.16 -14.07 19.10
N LEU A 6 -12.98 -15.15 18.34
CA LEU A 6 -13.31 -15.17 16.91
C LEU A 6 -14.79 -14.82 16.66
N LYS A 7 -15.70 -15.33 17.50
CA LYS A 7 -17.13 -15.01 17.42
C LYS A 7 -17.43 -13.54 17.75
N LEU A 8 -16.77 -12.96 18.75
CA LEU A 8 -16.92 -11.54 19.09
C LEU A 8 -16.42 -10.64 17.95
N GLU A 9 -15.32 -11.02 17.31
CA GLU A 9 -14.77 -10.29 16.18
C GLU A 9 -15.69 -10.35 14.96
N TRP A 10 -16.26 -11.52 14.66
CA TRP A 10 -17.28 -11.63 13.61
C TRP A 10 -18.51 -10.75 13.89
N LYS A 11 -18.94 -10.69 15.15
CA LYS A 11 -20.00 -9.77 15.58
C LYS A 11 -19.61 -8.30 15.44
N GLN A 12 -18.38 -7.93 15.79
CA GLN A 12 -17.87 -6.56 15.60
C GLN A 12 -17.84 -6.19 14.12
N PHE A 13 -17.33 -7.09 13.27
CA PHE A 13 -17.27 -6.88 11.83
C PHE A 13 -18.67 -6.67 11.23
N THR A 14 -19.61 -7.58 11.52
CA THR A 14 -20.99 -7.54 11.00
C THR A 14 -21.82 -6.37 11.56
N ARG A 15 -21.57 -5.92 12.79
CA ARG A 15 -22.28 -4.81 13.43
C ARG A 15 -21.63 -3.44 13.23
N SER A 16 -20.47 -3.38 12.58
CA SER A 16 -19.79 -2.11 12.32
C SER A 16 -20.66 -1.21 11.42
N ALA A 17 -20.72 0.10 11.73
CA ALA A 17 -21.47 1.08 10.93
C ALA A 17 -20.99 1.16 9.47
N SER A 18 -19.76 0.68 9.22
CA SER A 18 -19.17 0.58 7.89
C SER A 18 -19.52 -0.71 7.14
N PHE A 19 -20.10 -1.74 7.78
CA PHE A 19 -20.39 -3.03 7.16
C PHE A 19 -21.33 -2.88 5.95
N GLY A 20 -22.43 -2.11 6.08
CA GLY A 20 -23.37 -1.85 4.98
C GLY A 20 -22.89 -0.79 3.99
N LYS A 21 -22.09 0.20 4.43
CA LYS A 21 -21.66 1.34 3.61
C LYS A 21 -20.43 1.05 2.71
N SER A 22 -19.84 -0.14 2.81
CA SER A 22 -18.58 -0.50 2.12
C SER A 22 -18.67 -1.76 1.26
N ILE A 23 -19.87 -2.16 0.82
CA ILE A 23 -20.08 -3.34 -0.03
C ILE A 23 -19.16 -3.35 -1.25
N GLY A 24 -19.03 -2.23 -1.97
CA GLY A 24 -18.13 -2.14 -3.13
C GLY A 24 -16.65 -2.40 -2.80
N VAL A 25 -16.17 -1.95 -1.63
CA VAL A 25 -14.80 -2.24 -1.17
C VAL A 25 -14.64 -3.73 -0.87
N LYS A 26 -15.66 -4.35 -0.27
CA LYS A 26 -15.62 -5.79 0.05
C LYS A 26 -15.66 -6.65 -1.20
N ILE A 27 -16.47 -6.28 -2.19
CA ILE A 27 -16.49 -6.94 -3.50
C ILE A 27 -15.11 -6.83 -4.14
N LEU A 28 -14.52 -5.64 -4.16
CA LEU A 28 -13.17 -5.42 -4.70
C LEU A 28 -12.10 -6.23 -3.95
N MET A 29 -12.14 -6.26 -2.61
CA MET A 29 -11.24 -7.07 -1.80
C MET A 29 -11.41 -8.57 -2.06
N GLY A 30 -12.65 -9.04 -2.19
CA GLY A 30 -12.95 -10.42 -2.54
C GLY A 30 -12.45 -10.79 -3.95
N PHE A 31 -12.64 -9.88 -4.91
CA PHE A 31 -12.11 -10.03 -6.27
C PHE A 31 -10.58 -10.13 -6.28
N PHE A 32 -9.87 -9.22 -5.61
CA PHE A 32 -8.41 -9.30 -5.52
C PHE A 32 -7.95 -10.56 -4.79
N ALA A 33 -8.63 -10.96 -3.71
CA ALA A 33 -8.31 -12.20 -3.01
C ALA A 33 -8.46 -13.42 -3.94
N LEU A 34 -9.56 -13.50 -4.69
CA LEU A 34 -9.78 -14.57 -5.66
C LEU A 34 -8.75 -14.53 -6.80
N TYR A 35 -8.46 -13.35 -7.33
CA TYR A 35 -7.42 -13.15 -8.35
C TYR A 35 -6.07 -13.70 -7.89
N PHE A 36 -5.61 -13.34 -6.69
CA PHE A 36 -4.36 -13.85 -6.16
C PHE A 36 -4.40 -15.35 -5.89
N ILE A 37 -5.52 -15.89 -5.38
CA ILE A 37 -5.69 -17.35 -5.20
C ILE A 37 -5.52 -18.07 -6.54
N LEU A 38 -6.19 -17.60 -7.59
CA LEU A 38 -6.10 -18.19 -8.93
C LEU A 38 -4.69 -18.08 -9.51
N MET A 39 -4.01 -16.94 -9.32
CA MET A 39 -2.62 -16.75 -9.77
C MET A 39 -1.65 -17.69 -9.04
N PHE A 40 -1.73 -17.80 -7.71
CA PHE A 40 -0.87 -18.69 -6.93
C PHE A 40 -1.13 -20.16 -7.26
N LEU A 41 -2.40 -20.53 -7.44
CA LEU A 41 -2.79 -21.88 -7.87
C LEU A 41 -2.28 -22.17 -9.28
N GLY A 42 -2.43 -21.24 -10.21
CA GLY A 42 -1.91 -21.35 -11.57
C GLY A 42 -0.38 -21.49 -11.59
N LEU A 43 0.33 -20.72 -10.77
CA LEU A 43 1.78 -20.84 -10.59
C LEU A 43 2.17 -22.15 -9.90
N GLY A 44 1.40 -22.63 -8.93
CA GLY A 44 1.67 -23.90 -8.25
C GLY A 44 1.53 -25.08 -9.21
N ILE A 45 0.46 -25.11 -10.01
CA ILE A 45 0.24 -26.18 -11.00
C ILE A 45 1.19 -26.04 -12.20
N GLY A 46 1.31 -24.83 -12.75
CA GLY A 46 2.09 -24.56 -13.96
C GLY A 46 3.58 -24.44 -13.72
N GLY A 47 4.02 -24.16 -12.50
CA GLY A 47 5.41 -23.85 -12.17
C GLY A 47 6.38 -24.96 -12.55
N PHE A 48 5.99 -26.22 -12.37
CA PHE A 48 6.79 -27.37 -12.81
C PHE A 48 7.04 -27.34 -14.32
N PHE A 49 5.99 -27.17 -15.12
CA PHE A 49 6.07 -27.16 -16.57
C PHE A 49 6.80 -25.93 -17.10
N MET A 50 6.57 -24.75 -16.51
CA MET A 50 7.28 -23.52 -16.86
C MET A 50 8.79 -23.65 -16.66
N VAL A 51 9.21 -24.25 -15.54
CA VAL A 51 10.64 -24.48 -15.28
C VAL A 51 11.20 -25.49 -16.26
N LYS A 52 10.48 -26.59 -16.55
CA LYS A 52 10.91 -27.59 -17.53
C LYS A 52 11.03 -27.03 -18.95
N GLU A 53 10.18 -26.07 -19.32
CA GLU A 53 10.25 -25.39 -20.61
C GLU A 53 11.44 -24.42 -20.70
N GLN A 54 11.69 -23.63 -19.64
CA GLN A 54 12.77 -22.65 -19.62
C GLN A 54 14.15 -23.27 -19.38
N PHE A 55 14.22 -24.35 -18.59
CA PHE A 55 15.43 -25.05 -18.18
C PHE A 55 15.29 -26.56 -18.44
N PRO A 56 15.22 -27.00 -19.70
CA PRO A 56 14.88 -28.38 -20.06
C PRO A 56 15.87 -29.44 -19.55
N ASN A 57 17.11 -29.03 -19.25
CA ASN A 57 18.18 -29.91 -18.79
C ASN A 57 18.36 -29.91 -17.27
N GLN A 58 17.53 -29.19 -16.52
CA GLN A 58 17.65 -29.08 -15.06
C GLN A 58 16.42 -29.67 -14.38
N ASP A 59 16.62 -30.27 -13.21
CA ASP A 59 15.53 -30.78 -12.38
C ASP A 59 14.67 -29.61 -11.87
N PRO A 60 13.35 -29.59 -12.17
CA PRO A 60 12.48 -28.48 -11.77
C PRO A 60 12.45 -28.18 -10.26
N LEU A 61 12.55 -29.19 -9.40
CA LEU A 61 12.58 -29.00 -7.95
C LEU A 61 13.90 -28.34 -7.52
N VAL A 62 15.03 -28.75 -8.08
CA VAL A 62 16.36 -28.17 -7.78
C VAL A 62 16.41 -26.69 -8.19
N VAL A 63 15.83 -26.35 -9.35
CA VAL A 63 15.71 -24.96 -9.79
C VAL A 63 14.87 -24.14 -8.81
N VAL A 64 13.70 -24.65 -8.43
CA VAL A 64 12.81 -23.98 -7.46
C VAL A 64 13.52 -23.79 -6.12
N ASN A 65 14.22 -24.82 -5.63
CA ASN A 65 14.99 -24.78 -4.39
C ASN A 65 16.08 -23.70 -4.41
N SER A 66 16.75 -23.52 -5.55
CA SER A 66 17.78 -22.49 -5.72
C SER A 66 17.22 -21.07 -5.56
N PHE A 67 15.94 -20.84 -5.86
CA PHE A 67 15.29 -19.53 -5.73
C PHE A 67 14.57 -19.31 -4.39
N LEU A 68 14.44 -20.33 -3.53
CA LEU A 68 13.68 -20.23 -2.28
C LEU A 68 14.22 -19.17 -1.31
N LEU A 69 15.54 -18.94 -1.27
CA LEU A 69 16.11 -17.86 -0.45
C LEU A 69 15.51 -16.50 -0.82
N PHE A 70 15.51 -16.20 -2.13
CA PHE A 70 14.98 -14.94 -2.66
C PHE A 70 13.47 -14.87 -2.46
N ALA A 71 12.76 -15.99 -2.66
CA ALA A 71 11.32 -16.06 -2.43
C ALA A 71 10.94 -15.81 -0.96
N ILE A 72 11.61 -16.46 -0.01
CA ILE A 72 11.35 -16.30 1.44
C ILE A 72 11.75 -14.90 1.91
N THR A 73 12.88 -14.37 1.44
CA THR A 73 13.33 -13.01 1.78
C THR A 73 12.37 -11.96 1.21
N GLY A 74 11.93 -12.15 -0.03
CA GLY A 74 10.93 -11.31 -0.67
C GLY A 74 9.58 -11.35 0.06
N ASP A 75 9.12 -12.54 0.44
CA ASP A 75 7.92 -12.74 1.26
C ASP A 75 8.05 -12.02 2.62
N LEU A 76 9.19 -12.14 3.30
CA LEU A 76 9.46 -11.41 4.54
C LEU A 76 9.44 -9.89 4.37
N ILE A 77 10.04 -9.36 3.30
CA ILE A 77 9.99 -7.92 2.97
C ILE A 77 8.54 -7.50 2.72
N PHE A 78 7.80 -8.29 1.95
CA PHE A 78 6.41 -8.01 1.63
C PHE A 78 5.53 -8.02 2.90
N ARG A 79 5.72 -9.00 3.78
CA ARG A 79 5.07 -9.08 5.09
C ARG A 79 5.48 -7.93 6.00
N TYR A 80 6.75 -7.54 6.02
CA TYR A 80 7.21 -6.38 6.80
C TYR A 80 6.48 -5.11 6.39
N LEU A 81 6.27 -4.94 5.08
CA LEU A 81 5.61 -3.77 4.52
C LEU A 81 4.09 -3.80 4.71
N MET A 82 3.45 -4.96 4.50
CA MET A 82 1.99 -5.06 4.38
C MET A 82 1.30 -5.72 5.56
N GLN A 83 1.96 -6.65 6.24
CA GLN A 83 1.38 -7.42 7.32
C GLN A 83 1.47 -6.63 8.63
N ASN A 84 0.39 -5.91 8.94
CA ASN A 84 0.25 -5.29 10.25
C ASN A 84 0.10 -6.36 11.33
N LEU A 85 0.73 -6.11 12.48
CA LEU A 85 0.50 -6.90 13.68
C LEU A 85 -1.02 -6.90 13.97
N PRO A 86 -1.63 -8.06 14.28
CA PRO A 86 -3.00 -8.16 14.78
C PRO A 86 -3.02 -7.66 16.23
N ILE A 87 -2.58 -6.42 16.43
CA ILE A 87 -2.86 -5.63 17.60
C ILE A 87 -4.36 -5.40 17.48
N MET A 88 -5.12 -6.33 18.04
CA MET A 88 -6.50 -6.03 18.36
C MET A 88 -6.54 -4.69 19.10
N ASN A 89 -7.71 -4.07 19.13
CA ASN A 89 -8.05 -3.22 20.26
C ASN A 89 -8.03 -4.10 21.53
N ILE A 90 -6.84 -4.46 22.01
CA ILE A 90 -6.60 -5.21 23.23
C ILE A 90 -7.07 -4.35 24.41
N LYS A 91 -7.11 -3.01 24.24
CA LYS A 91 -7.65 -2.04 25.20
C LYS A 91 -9.00 -2.48 25.80
N PRO A 92 -10.07 -2.74 25.00
CA PRO A 92 -11.32 -3.31 25.50
C PRO A 92 -11.21 -4.64 26.25
N LEU A 93 -10.24 -5.50 25.91
CA LEU A 93 -10.06 -6.79 26.58
C LEU A 93 -9.24 -6.68 27.87
N LEU A 94 -8.40 -5.65 28.01
CA LEU A 94 -7.58 -5.40 29.20
C LEU A 94 -8.40 -5.01 30.43
N VAL A 95 -9.58 -4.45 30.22
CA VAL A 95 -10.52 -4.10 31.30
C VAL A 95 -11.44 -5.27 31.68
N LEU A 96 -11.45 -6.36 30.92
CA LEU A 96 -12.23 -7.55 31.21
C LEU A 96 -11.40 -8.53 32.06
N PRO A 97 -12.04 -9.40 32.87
CA PRO A 97 -11.36 -10.40 33.69
C PRO A 97 -10.83 -11.59 32.86
N VAL A 98 -10.07 -11.30 31.80
CA VAL A 98 -9.44 -12.29 30.90
C VAL A 98 -7.96 -12.37 31.22
N LYS A 99 -7.45 -13.59 31.43
CA LYS A 99 -6.01 -13.81 31.64
C LYS A 99 -5.20 -13.31 30.45
N LYS A 100 -4.18 -12.49 30.73
CA LYS A 100 -3.24 -11.92 29.74
C LYS A 100 -2.65 -12.95 28.78
N ASN A 101 -2.28 -14.12 29.29
CA ASN A 101 -1.73 -15.21 28.48
C ASN A 101 -2.71 -15.67 27.38
N THR A 102 -4.00 -15.73 27.69
CA THR A 102 -5.05 -16.09 26.73
C THR A 102 -5.17 -15.07 25.60
N ILE A 103 -5.02 -13.78 25.93
CA ILE A 103 -5.03 -12.69 24.93
C ILE A 103 -3.81 -12.82 24.00
N VAL A 104 -2.62 -13.04 24.57
CA VAL A 104 -1.39 -13.19 23.78
C VAL A 104 -1.46 -14.41 22.85
N HIS A 105 -1.88 -15.57 23.36
CA HIS A 105 -2.04 -16.77 22.53
C HIS A 105 -3.10 -16.58 21.44
N TYR A 106 -4.21 -15.90 21.74
CA TYR A 106 -5.21 -15.58 20.72
C TYR A 106 -4.60 -14.76 19.57
N VAL A 107 -3.81 -13.72 19.89
CA VAL A 107 -3.15 -12.87 18.88
C VAL A 107 -2.19 -13.67 17.99
N LEU A 108 -1.41 -14.59 18.57
CA LEU A 108 -0.46 -15.43 17.83
C LEU A 108 -1.15 -16.50 16.98
N VAL A 109 -2.18 -17.17 17.51
CA VAL A 109 -2.96 -18.15 16.73
C VAL A 109 -3.67 -17.44 15.59
N LYS A 110 -4.26 -16.27 15.84
CA LYS A 110 -4.91 -15.47 14.79
C LYS A 110 -3.94 -15.10 13.66
N SER A 111 -2.71 -14.72 13.95
CA SER A 111 -1.74 -14.38 12.91
C SER A 111 -1.36 -15.56 12.02
N SER A 112 -1.41 -16.77 12.58
CA SER A 112 -1.11 -18.01 11.86
C SER A 112 -2.10 -18.27 10.71
N PHE A 113 -3.33 -17.75 10.82
CA PHE A 113 -4.37 -17.80 9.79
C PHE A 113 -4.48 -16.49 8.98
N SER A 114 -3.40 -15.71 8.89
CA SER A 114 -3.38 -14.50 8.08
C SER A 114 -3.48 -14.82 6.58
N PHE A 115 -3.98 -13.85 5.80
CA PHE A 115 -4.07 -13.94 4.34
C PHE A 115 -2.73 -14.34 3.69
N PHE A 116 -1.61 -13.79 4.17
CA PHE A 116 -0.28 -14.10 3.66
C PHE A 116 0.09 -15.58 3.85
N ASN A 117 -0.24 -16.17 5.01
CA ASN A 117 0.04 -17.59 5.25
C ASN A 117 -0.82 -18.50 4.39
N ILE A 118 -2.11 -18.17 4.26
CA ILE A 118 -3.05 -18.94 3.46
C ILE A 118 -2.69 -18.85 1.97
N MET A 119 -2.27 -17.68 1.49
CA MET A 119 -1.93 -17.48 0.08
C MET A 119 -0.79 -18.38 -0.39
N SER A 120 0.27 -18.49 0.41
CA SER A 120 1.41 -19.37 0.09
C SER A 120 1.00 -20.84 -0.08
N LEU A 121 -0.04 -21.30 0.62
CA LEU A 121 -0.54 -22.68 0.49
C LEU A 121 -1.02 -22.99 -0.92
N PHE A 122 -1.63 -22.01 -1.59
CA PHE A 122 -2.11 -22.16 -2.96
C PHE A 122 -0.99 -22.30 -3.99
N PHE A 123 0.27 -22.03 -3.63
CA PHE A 123 1.43 -22.35 -4.45
C PHE A 123 2.04 -23.70 -4.08
N TYR A 124 2.47 -23.84 -2.81
CA TYR A 124 3.27 -25.01 -2.40
C TYR A 124 2.49 -26.32 -2.44
N ILE A 125 1.21 -26.33 -2.05
CA ILE A 125 0.42 -27.56 -2.06
C ILE A 125 0.19 -28.05 -3.50
N PRO A 126 -0.33 -27.23 -4.45
CA PRO A 126 -0.46 -27.68 -5.83
C PRO A 126 0.85 -28.05 -6.49
N PHE A 127 1.94 -27.32 -6.24
CA PHE A 127 3.26 -27.63 -6.78
C PHE A 127 3.76 -29.01 -6.31
N SER A 128 3.62 -29.32 -5.02
CA SER A 128 3.95 -30.64 -4.48
C SER A 128 3.09 -31.76 -5.09
N LEU A 129 1.80 -31.53 -5.32
CA LEU A 129 0.94 -32.51 -5.99
C LEU A 129 1.40 -32.78 -7.43
N VAL A 130 1.83 -31.76 -8.16
CA VAL A 130 2.37 -31.92 -9.51
C VAL A 130 3.69 -32.68 -9.49
N LEU A 131 4.61 -32.39 -8.56
CA LEU A 131 5.85 -33.16 -8.41
C LEU A 131 5.58 -34.66 -8.21
N ILE A 132 4.65 -35.01 -7.31
CA ILE A 132 4.28 -36.42 -7.08
C ILE A 132 3.71 -37.04 -8.36
N LYS A 133 2.85 -36.31 -9.09
CA LYS A 133 2.26 -36.79 -10.35
C LYS A 133 3.31 -37.02 -11.44
N GLU A 134 4.36 -36.20 -11.48
CA GLU A 134 5.43 -36.25 -12.47
C GLU A 134 6.56 -37.22 -12.07
N GLY A 135 6.37 -38.03 -11.02
CA GLY A 135 7.24 -39.15 -10.68
C GLY A 135 8.26 -38.91 -9.56
N TYR A 136 8.18 -37.79 -8.85
CA TYR A 136 9.04 -37.55 -7.68
C TYR A 136 8.65 -38.46 -6.50
N VAL A 137 9.65 -38.88 -5.72
CA VAL A 137 9.45 -39.69 -4.51
C VAL A 137 8.55 -38.94 -3.51
N THR A 138 7.39 -39.54 -3.21
CA THR A 138 6.34 -38.93 -2.39
C THR A 138 6.83 -38.50 -1.00
N GLU A 139 7.63 -39.33 -0.33
CA GLU A 139 8.15 -39.03 1.00
C GLU A 139 9.04 -37.78 0.99
N GLY A 140 9.89 -37.66 -0.04
CA GLY A 140 10.72 -36.48 -0.30
C GLY A 140 9.89 -35.22 -0.49
N VAL A 141 8.87 -35.29 -1.35
CA VAL A 141 7.98 -34.15 -1.62
C VAL A 141 7.22 -33.74 -0.37
N LEU A 142 6.71 -34.69 0.42
CA LEU A 142 5.97 -34.39 1.65
C LEU A 142 6.87 -33.79 2.73
N GLY A 143 8.12 -34.26 2.88
CA GLY A 143 9.11 -33.65 3.78
C GLY A 143 9.43 -32.21 3.38
N TRP A 144 9.65 -31.98 2.08
CA TRP A 144 9.87 -30.65 1.54
C TRP A 144 8.67 -29.73 1.76
N LEU A 145 7.44 -30.20 1.45
CA LEU A 145 6.21 -29.46 1.66
C LEU A 145 6.03 -29.08 3.13
N LEU A 146 6.24 -30.04 4.05
CA LEU A 146 6.14 -29.79 5.48
C LEU A 146 7.11 -28.68 5.93
N LEU A 147 8.35 -28.70 5.45
CA LEU A 147 9.30 -27.63 5.73
C LEU A 147 8.81 -26.28 5.19
N MET A 148 8.30 -26.22 3.96
CA MET A 148 7.76 -24.97 3.40
C MET A 148 6.62 -24.40 4.26
N LEU A 149 5.69 -25.24 4.71
CA LEU A 149 4.60 -24.85 5.60
C LEU A 149 5.12 -24.28 6.93
N LEU A 150 6.13 -24.91 7.53
CA LEU A 150 6.76 -24.46 8.77
C LEU A 150 7.54 -23.16 8.58
N LEU A 151 8.20 -22.97 7.43
CA LEU A 151 8.91 -21.74 7.10
C LEU A 151 7.96 -20.57 6.87
N ILE A 152 6.80 -20.78 6.24
CA ILE A 152 5.76 -19.75 6.10
C ILE A 152 5.30 -19.25 7.48
N GLN A 153 5.03 -20.18 8.41
CA GLN A 153 4.61 -19.83 9.77
C GLN A 153 5.75 -19.19 10.56
N SER A 154 6.99 -19.66 10.38
CA SER A 154 8.17 -19.06 10.96
C SER A 154 8.37 -17.63 10.44
N ALA A 155 8.20 -17.39 9.14
CA ALA A 155 8.29 -16.07 8.53
C ALA A 155 7.25 -15.10 9.10
N ASN A 156 6.02 -15.57 9.32
CA ASN A 156 4.97 -14.81 10.00
C ASN A 156 5.40 -14.34 11.40
N PHE A 157 5.93 -15.25 12.23
CA PHE A 157 6.39 -14.90 13.58
C PHE A 157 7.68 -14.09 13.58
N LEU A 158 8.62 -14.37 12.68
CA LEU A 158 9.82 -13.56 12.51
C LEU A 158 9.46 -12.13 12.15
N ASN A 159 8.54 -11.94 11.19
CA ASN A 159 8.03 -10.64 10.81
C ASN A 159 7.52 -9.86 12.04
N PHE A 160 6.83 -10.51 12.97
CA PHE A 160 6.30 -9.84 14.17
C PHE A 160 7.39 -9.31 15.09
N LEU A 161 8.51 -10.01 15.20
CA LEU A 161 9.66 -9.58 16.01
C LEU A 161 10.36 -8.38 15.39
N ILE A 162 10.50 -8.38 14.05
CA ILE A 162 11.27 -7.35 13.33
C ILE A 162 10.42 -6.14 12.91
N ASN A 163 9.09 -6.27 12.85
CA ASN A 163 8.20 -5.22 12.33
C ASN A 163 8.44 -3.89 13.06
N LYS A 164 8.53 -2.79 12.29
CA LYS A 164 8.87 -1.42 12.71
C LYS A 164 10.33 -1.18 13.11
N ASN A 165 11.21 -2.18 13.05
CA ASN A 165 12.66 -1.99 13.16
C ASN A 165 13.26 -1.67 11.78
N ASN A 166 13.71 -0.43 11.58
CA ASN A 166 14.27 0.00 10.29
C ASN A 166 15.61 -0.68 9.97
N VAL A 167 16.40 -1.07 10.98
CA VAL A 167 17.68 -1.78 10.78
C VAL A 167 17.42 -3.18 10.22
N ALA A 168 16.43 -3.89 10.79
CA ALA A 168 16.04 -5.20 10.29
C ALA A 168 15.52 -5.13 8.85
N PHE A 169 14.74 -4.11 8.51
CA PHE A 169 14.29 -3.88 7.12
C PHE A 169 15.46 -3.61 6.17
N GLY A 170 16.41 -2.75 6.58
CA GLY A 170 17.63 -2.50 5.81
C GLY A 170 18.45 -3.77 5.59
N ALA A 171 18.60 -4.61 6.62
CA ALA A 171 19.29 -5.89 6.50
C ALA A 171 18.61 -6.84 5.50
N LEU A 172 17.27 -6.95 5.51
CA LEU A 172 16.53 -7.74 4.52
C LEU A 172 16.75 -7.24 3.09
N LEU A 173 16.74 -5.91 2.88
CA LEU A 173 17.02 -5.32 1.57
C LEU A 173 18.45 -5.59 1.12
N VAL A 174 19.42 -5.50 2.02
CA VAL A 174 20.83 -5.82 1.73
C VAL A 174 20.97 -7.30 1.36
N ILE A 175 20.30 -8.21 2.06
CA ILE A 175 20.32 -9.65 1.71
C ILE A 175 19.73 -9.86 0.32
N LEU A 176 18.58 -9.25 0.01
CA LEU A 176 17.90 -9.43 -1.27
C LEU A 176 18.71 -8.81 -2.43
N LEU A 177 19.05 -7.52 -2.34
CA LEU A 177 19.76 -6.79 -3.38
C LEU A 177 21.21 -7.23 -3.49
N GLY A 178 21.90 -7.43 -2.37
CA GLY A 178 23.26 -7.94 -2.33
C GLY A 178 23.33 -9.36 -2.88
N GLY A 179 22.39 -10.24 -2.50
CA GLY A 179 22.29 -11.58 -3.07
C GLY A 179 22.05 -11.57 -4.58
N PHE A 180 21.18 -10.68 -5.06
CA PHE A 180 20.94 -10.51 -6.49
C PHE A 180 22.19 -10.02 -7.23
N LEU A 181 22.91 -9.03 -6.68
CA LEU A 181 24.13 -8.51 -7.29
C LEU A 181 25.24 -9.56 -7.33
N VAL A 182 25.44 -10.31 -6.25
CA VAL A 182 26.42 -11.41 -6.19
C VAL A 182 26.12 -12.48 -7.24
N GLN A 183 24.84 -12.84 -7.41
CA GLN A 183 24.41 -13.77 -8.46
C GLN A 183 24.60 -13.18 -9.87
N ARG A 184 24.21 -11.90 -10.07
CA ARG A 184 24.25 -11.23 -11.38
C ARG A 184 25.66 -11.01 -11.91
N TYR A 185 26.61 -10.76 -11.02
CA TYR A 185 28.03 -10.63 -11.33
C TYR A 185 28.82 -11.95 -11.16
N GLU A 186 28.12 -13.06 -10.94
CA GLU A 186 28.69 -14.41 -10.86
C GLU A 186 29.81 -14.55 -9.81
N ILE A 187 29.80 -13.71 -8.78
CA ILE A 187 30.84 -13.70 -7.73
C ILE A 187 30.77 -14.98 -6.88
N PHE A 188 29.55 -15.44 -6.58
CA PHE A 188 29.29 -16.70 -5.86
C PHE A 188 27.86 -17.17 -6.13
N ASN A 189 27.65 -18.46 -6.31
CA ASN A 189 26.31 -19.03 -6.54
C ASN A 189 25.55 -19.22 -5.22
N ILE A 190 25.07 -18.10 -4.65
CA ILE A 190 24.29 -18.10 -3.41
C ILE A 190 23.01 -18.94 -3.57
N ALA A 191 22.33 -18.79 -4.71
CA ALA A 191 21.10 -19.50 -5.02
C ALA A 191 21.32 -21.03 -4.94
N GLY A 192 22.31 -21.53 -5.67
CA GLY A 192 22.63 -22.96 -5.68
C GLY A 192 23.09 -23.47 -4.32
N PHE A 193 23.94 -22.72 -3.60
CA PHE A 193 24.43 -23.13 -2.28
C PHE A 193 23.30 -23.30 -1.26
N ILE A 194 22.37 -22.34 -1.20
CA ILE A 194 21.21 -22.46 -0.30
C ILE A 194 20.20 -23.49 -0.82
N GLY A 195 20.05 -23.61 -2.15
CA GLY A 195 19.21 -24.63 -2.80
C GLY A 195 19.55 -26.05 -2.36
N GLN A 196 20.84 -26.38 -2.25
CA GLN A 196 21.31 -27.68 -1.74
C GLN A 196 20.76 -28.01 -0.34
N GLY A 197 20.55 -27.00 0.50
CA GLY A 197 19.92 -27.20 1.81
C GLY A 197 18.48 -27.70 1.70
N PHE A 198 17.71 -27.22 0.73
CA PHE A 198 16.34 -27.68 0.48
C PHE A 198 16.31 -29.01 -0.27
N ASP A 199 17.25 -29.23 -1.19
CA ASP A 199 17.44 -30.53 -1.84
C ASP A 199 17.77 -31.61 -0.80
N PHE A 200 18.61 -31.29 0.19
CA PHE A 200 18.93 -32.21 1.28
C PHE A 200 17.70 -32.66 2.06
N ILE A 201 16.74 -31.76 2.30
CA ILE A 201 15.48 -32.08 2.99
C ILE A 201 14.60 -32.97 2.14
N TYR A 202 14.57 -32.75 0.81
CA TYR A 202 13.86 -33.65 -0.10
C TYR A 202 14.45 -35.07 -0.05
N HIS A 203 15.78 -35.21 -0.04
CA HIS A 203 16.44 -36.51 0.05
C HIS A 203 16.35 -37.13 1.46
N ASN A 204 16.23 -36.30 2.50
CA ASN A 204 16.16 -36.73 3.89
C ASN A 204 14.96 -36.07 4.61
N PRO A 205 13.73 -36.55 4.36
CA PRO A 205 12.48 -35.90 4.80
C PRO A 205 12.40 -35.61 6.30
N ILE A 206 13.05 -36.42 7.12
CA ILE A 206 13.02 -36.31 8.59
C ILE A 206 13.59 -34.98 9.10
N TYR A 207 14.49 -34.34 8.35
CA TYR A 207 15.04 -33.04 8.74
C TYR A 207 14.06 -31.87 8.55
N SER A 208 12.93 -32.08 7.88
CA SER A 208 11.83 -31.11 7.85
C SER A 208 11.35 -30.74 9.27
N PHE A 209 11.50 -31.64 10.24
CA PHE A 209 11.15 -31.39 11.64
C PHE A 209 12.00 -30.29 12.31
N LEU A 210 13.16 -29.93 11.75
CA LEU A 210 13.91 -28.75 12.20
C LEU A 210 13.06 -27.47 12.09
N GLY A 211 12.12 -27.42 11.13
CA GLY A 211 11.17 -26.33 11.01
C GLY A 211 10.28 -26.16 12.25
N PHE A 212 9.94 -27.24 12.97
CA PHE A 212 9.17 -27.14 14.22
C PHE A 212 9.99 -26.49 15.34
N ILE A 213 11.29 -26.79 15.41
CA ILE A 213 12.19 -26.18 16.39
C ILE A 213 12.25 -24.67 16.15
N LEU A 214 12.50 -24.26 14.90
CA LEU A 214 12.52 -22.85 14.52
C LEU A 214 11.19 -22.16 14.85
N LEU A 215 10.07 -22.79 14.48
CA LEU A 215 8.74 -22.27 14.73
C LEU A 215 8.46 -22.09 16.23
N ALA A 216 8.80 -23.09 17.05
CA ALA A 216 8.61 -23.06 18.50
C ALA A 216 9.44 -21.96 19.15
N VAL A 217 10.70 -21.78 18.75
CA VAL A 217 11.58 -20.70 19.23
C VAL A 217 10.98 -19.34 18.88
N LEU A 218 10.60 -19.12 17.62
CA LEU A 218 10.02 -17.84 17.19
C LEU A 218 8.68 -17.55 17.87
N TYR A 219 7.84 -18.56 18.07
CA TYR A 219 6.59 -18.44 18.80
C TYR A 219 6.84 -18.02 20.26
N GLN A 220 7.80 -18.65 20.93
CA GLN A 220 8.13 -18.35 22.32
C GLN A 220 8.72 -16.94 22.50
N LEU A 221 9.59 -16.52 21.59
CA LEU A 221 10.13 -15.15 21.57
C LEU A 221 9.01 -14.11 21.40
N ASN A 222 8.08 -14.36 20.46
CA ASN A 222 6.92 -13.50 20.25
C ASN A 222 6.00 -13.46 21.47
N TYR A 223 5.73 -14.61 22.08
CA TYR A 223 4.92 -14.69 23.29
C TYR A 223 5.52 -13.84 24.41
N LYS A 224 6.83 -13.95 24.65
CA LYS A 224 7.55 -13.15 25.66
C LYS A 224 7.46 -11.66 25.34
N GLN A 225 7.69 -11.26 24.10
CA GLN A 225 7.63 -9.85 23.67
C GLN A 225 6.21 -9.27 23.82
N LEU A 226 5.18 -9.94 23.30
CA LEU A 226 3.80 -9.47 23.39
C LEU A 226 3.29 -9.45 24.84
N ARG A 227 3.62 -10.47 25.64
CA ARG A 227 3.29 -10.46 27.07
C ARG A 227 3.93 -9.27 27.77
N ASN A 228 5.11 -8.81 27.36
CA ASN A 228 5.73 -7.63 27.98
C ASN A 228 5.14 -6.29 27.50
N GLN A 229 4.38 -6.28 26.39
CA GLN A 229 3.80 -5.06 25.81
C GLN A 229 2.31 -4.86 26.15
N VAL A 230 1.61 -5.91 26.56
CA VAL A 230 0.19 -5.86 26.95
C VAL A 230 0.08 -5.33 28.40
N TYR A 231 0.35 -4.04 28.60
CA TYR A 231 0.12 -3.31 29.85
C TYR A 231 -0.66 -2.02 29.56
N LEU A 232 -1.59 -1.65 30.46
CA LEU A 232 -2.38 -0.42 30.37
C LEU A 232 -1.50 0.84 30.32
N ASP A 233 -0.38 0.83 31.05
CA ASP A 233 0.50 1.99 31.17
C ASP A 233 1.20 2.36 29.84
N GLN A 234 1.55 1.37 29.00
CA GLN A 234 2.05 1.65 27.64
C GLN A 234 0.95 2.18 26.70
N ALA A 235 -0.32 1.84 26.95
CA ALA A 235 -1.45 2.32 26.17
C ALA A 235 -1.89 3.74 26.55
N VAL A 236 -1.47 4.24 27.72
CA VAL A 236 -1.80 5.55 28.31
C VAL A 236 -0.61 6.52 28.28
N ALA A 237 0.63 6.03 28.28
CA ALA A 237 1.83 6.86 28.24
C ALA A 237 1.96 7.62 26.91
N THR A 238 1.44 8.85 26.89
CA THR A 238 1.73 9.84 25.86
C THR A 238 3.22 10.15 25.91
N LYS A 239 3.99 9.61 24.96
CA LYS A 239 5.37 10.06 24.74
C LYS A 239 5.31 11.51 24.26
N VAL A 240 5.52 12.45 25.18
CA VAL A 240 5.68 13.86 24.87
C VAL A 240 7.01 14.00 24.14
N LYS A 241 6.96 14.13 22.81
CA LYS A 241 8.10 14.62 22.04
C LYS A 241 7.99 16.14 21.99
N GLU A 242 9.05 16.84 22.38
CA GLU A 242 9.17 18.28 22.15
C GLU A 242 8.95 18.60 20.67
N ALA A 243 8.07 19.57 20.42
CA ALA A 243 7.73 19.98 19.07
C ALA A 243 8.78 20.99 18.57
N ASN A 244 9.62 20.58 17.61
CA ASN A 244 10.37 21.54 16.81
C ASN A 244 9.37 22.33 15.94
N SER A 245 9.10 23.58 16.32
CA SER A 245 8.33 24.50 15.49
C SER A 245 9.20 24.98 14.34
N SER A 246 8.91 24.53 13.12
CA SER A 246 9.43 25.18 11.92
C SER A 246 8.78 26.56 11.80
N ASP A 247 9.61 27.61 11.60
CA ASP A 247 9.09 28.91 11.21
C ASP A 247 8.53 28.82 9.78
N LEU A 248 7.24 29.12 9.64
CA LEU A 248 6.51 29.12 8.38
C LEU A 248 6.07 30.54 7.99
N SER A 249 6.73 31.57 8.53
CA SER A 249 6.48 32.99 8.23
C SER A 249 6.41 33.30 6.73
N TRP A 250 7.16 32.59 5.90
CA TRP A 250 7.09 32.71 4.43
C TRP A 250 5.68 32.51 3.86
N ALA A 251 4.84 31.68 4.50
CA ALA A 251 3.49 31.38 4.05
C ALA A 251 2.49 32.53 4.33
N ASP A 252 2.85 33.53 5.14
CA ASP A 252 1.99 34.70 5.40
C ASP A 252 1.71 35.52 4.13
N LYS A 253 2.61 35.44 3.14
CA LYS A 253 2.43 36.04 1.81
C LYS A 253 1.22 35.48 1.05
N LEU A 254 0.66 34.35 1.49
CA LEU A 254 -0.52 33.71 0.88
C LEU A 254 -1.85 34.29 1.39
N GLY A 255 -1.82 35.28 2.29
CA GLY A 255 -3.00 36.03 2.73
C GLY A 255 -3.98 35.20 3.56
N ASP A 256 -5.27 35.29 3.24
CA ASP A 256 -6.36 34.72 4.05
C ASP A 256 -6.40 33.19 4.09
N VAL A 257 -5.67 32.51 3.21
CA VAL A 257 -5.50 31.05 3.22
C VAL A 257 -4.27 30.59 4.01
N ALA A 258 -3.37 31.49 4.38
CA ALA A 258 -2.11 31.17 5.05
C ALA A 258 -2.28 30.31 6.33
N PRO A 259 -3.26 30.58 7.22
CA PRO A 259 -3.44 29.76 8.43
C PRO A 259 -3.71 28.28 8.14
N PHE A 260 -4.50 28.00 7.09
CA PHE A 260 -4.80 26.63 6.68
C PHE A 260 -3.59 25.95 6.05
N ILE A 261 -2.86 26.66 5.19
CA ILE A 261 -1.64 26.14 4.56
C ILE A 261 -0.57 25.83 5.61
N LYS A 262 -0.37 26.72 6.60
CA LYS A 262 0.53 26.47 7.73
C LYS A 262 0.12 25.21 8.51
N ASN A 263 -1.18 25.02 8.74
CA ASN A 263 -1.69 23.82 9.40
C ASN A 263 -1.46 22.56 8.56
N ASP A 264 -1.67 22.61 7.24
CA ASP A 264 -1.38 21.48 6.34
C ASP A 264 0.11 21.14 6.32
N LEU A 265 1.00 22.13 6.25
CA LEU A 265 2.44 21.90 6.27
C LEU A 265 2.91 21.31 7.60
N ARG A 266 2.37 21.79 8.73
CA ARG A 266 2.60 21.18 10.05
C ARG A 266 2.06 19.76 10.10
N LEU A 267 0.87 19.52 9.53
CA LEU A 267 0.28 18.20 9.45
C LEU A 267 1.15 17.24 8.63
N ILE A 268 1.72 17.71 7.52
CA ILE A 268 2.60 16.92 6.64
C ILE A 268 3.94 16.61 7.31
N THR A 269 4.53 17.59 8.01
CA THR A 269 5.88 17.46 8.59
C THR A 269 5.89 16.75 9.94
N ARG A 270 4.86 16.94 10.78
CA ARG A 270 4.82 16.44 12.16
C ARG A 270 4.31 15.01 12.26
N ASN A 271 3.36 14.61 11.42
CA ASN A 271 2.68 13.33 11.58
C ASN A 271 3.39 12.22 10.80
N LYS A 272 3.50 11.04 11.44
CA LYS A 272 4.19 9.89 10.86
C LYS A 272 3.56 9.45 9.54
N ARG A 273 2.23 9.50 9.46
CA ARG A 273 1.45 9.10 8.28
C ARG A 273 1.83 9.92 7.06
N THR A 274 1.59 11.22 7.12
CA THR A 274 1.82 12.14 6.02
C THR A 274 3.30 12.32 5.69
N LYS A 275 4.19 12.28 6.69
CA LYS A 275 5.64 12.26 6.44
C LYS A 275 6.06 11.02 5.65
N SER A 276 5.50 9.84 5.95
CA SER A 276 5.76 8.64 5.15
C SER A 276 5.16 8.71 3.75
N SER A 277 4.06 9.45 3.54
CA SER A 277 3.52 9.73 2.20
C SER A 277 4.47 10.55 1.32
N PHE A 278 5.43 11.28 1.89
CA PHE A 278 6.43 12.00 1.11
C PHE A 278 7.32 11.05 0.27
N PHE A 279 7.63 9.86 0.78
CA PHE A 279 8.35 8.84 0.00
C PHE A 279 7.54 8.35 -1.21
N ILE A 280 6.21 8.32 -1.09
CA ILE A 280 5.33 7.97 -2.23
C ILE A 280 5.44 9.04 -3.33
N LEU A 281 5.70 10.32 -2.98
CA LEU A 281 5.93 11.37 -3.97
C LEU A 281 7.20 11.11 -4.78
N ILE A 282 8.28 10.67 -4.12
CA ILE A 282 9.53 10.33 -4.79
C ILE A 282 9.30 9.14 -5.73
N ILE A 283 8.63 8.09 -5.26
CA ILE A 283 8.30 6.93 -6.09
C ILE A 283 7.42 7.34 -7.28
N GLY A 284 6.42 8.19 -7.06
CA GLY A 284 5.54 8.65 -8.12
C GLY A 284 6.22 9.57 -9.13
N LEU A 285 7.14 10.42 -8.67
CA LEU A 285 7.99 11.22 -9.55
C LEU A 285 8.89 10.32 -10.40
N LEU A 286 9.50 9.28 -9.82
CA LEU A 286 10.39 8.33 -10.51
C LEU A 286 9.65 7.23 -11.29
N TYR A 287 8.32 7.21 -11.25
CA TYR A 287 7.50 6.15 -11.83
C TYR A 287 7.75 5.95 -13.33
N GLY A 288 8.01 7.03 -14.07
CA GLY A 288 8.31 6.97 -15.50
C GLY A 288 9.59 6.20 -15.84
N LEU A 289 10.56 6.15 -14.94
CA LEU A 289 11.81 5.39 -15.14
C LEU A 289 11.59 3.88 -15.22
N PHE A 290 10.46 3.38 -14.72
CA PHE A 290 10.10 1.97 -14.89
C PHE A 290 9.63 1.70 -16.33
N PHE A 291 8.88 2.63 -16.95
CA PHE A 291 8.23 2.41 -18.25
C PHE A 291 9.09 2.82 -19.44
N TYR A 292 9.64 4.04 -19.42
CA TYR A 292 10.30 4.62 -20.59
C TYR A 292 11.51 3.86 -21.12
N PRO A 293 12.33 3.16 -20.29
CA PRO A 293 13.43 2.35 -20.80
C PRO A 293 12.99 1.06 -21.51
N GLN A 294 11.76 0.58 -21.29
CA GLN A 294 11.33 -0.71 -21.82
C GLN A 294 10.79 -0.57 -23.25
N ALA A 295 11.31 -1.38 -24.17
CA ALA A 295 10.88 -1.37 -25.58
C ALA A 295 9.37 -1.62 -25.74
N ALA A 296 8.78 -2.46 -24.88
CA ALA A 296 7.35 -2.79 -24.92
C ALA A 296 6.41 -1.58 -24.76
N TYR A 297 6.84 -0.52 -24.09
CA TYR A 297 6.01 0.67 -23.85
C TYR A 297 6.36 1.86 -24.74
N LYS A 298 7.41 1.75 -25.55
CA LYS A 298 7.95 2.87 -26.33
C LYS A 298 6.92 3.45 -27.31
N ASP A 299 6.12 2.59 -27.93
CA ASP A 299 5.13 2.97 -28.95
C ASP A 299 3.71 3.15 -28.39
N MET A 300 3.53 2.97 -27.07
CA MET A 300 2.25 3.13 -26.41
C MET A 300 2.03 4.59 -25.98
N ALA A 301 1.61 5.45 -26.91
CA ALA A 301 1.44 6.90 -26.65
C ALA A 301 0.55 7.22 -25.44
N PHE A 302 -0.42 6.36 -25.11
CA PHE A 302 -1.27 6.50 -23.92
C PHE A 302 -0.51 6.31 -22.60
N MET A 303 0.62 5.59 -22.58
CA MET A 303 1.50 5.48 -21.41
C MET A 303 2.13 6.82 -21.03
N TYR A 304 2.38 7.71 -22.00
CA TYR A 304 2.94 9.02 -21.70
C TYR A 304 1.98 9.85 -20.85
N VAL A 305 0.67 9.74 -21.10
CA VAL A 305 -0.37 10.39 -20.29
C VAL A 305 -0.49 9.73 -18.93
N LEU A 306 -0.46 8.40 -18.84
CA LEU A 306 -0.51 7.71 -17.55
C LEU A 306 0.64 8.19 -16.64
N VAL A 307 1.86 8.18 -17.16
CA VAL A 307 3.04 8.63 -16.42
C VAL A 307 2.97 10.13 -16.16
N GLY A 308 2.53 10.95 -17.11
CA GLY A 308 2.41 12.41 -16.94
C GLY A 308 1.41 12.79 -15.86
N ILE A 309 0.20 12.20 -15.89
CA ILE A 309 -0.85 12.42 -14.90
C ILE A 309 -0.38 11.94 -13.53
N PHE A 310 0.25 10.78 -13.45
CA PHE A 310 0.71 10.21 -12.19
C PHE A 310 1.88 10.99 -11.61
N SER A 311 2.96 11.20 -12.36
CA SER A 311 4.18 11.87 -11.87
C SER A 311 3.93 13.31 -11.44
N THR A 312 3.18 14.09 -12.23
CA THR A 312 2.83 15.48 -11.87
C THR A 312 1.71 15.53 -10.81
N GLY A 313 0.86 14.50 -10.74
CA GLY A 313 -0.31 14.45 -9.86
C GLY A 313 -0.14 13.59 -8.62
N THR A 314 1.05 13.05 -8.32
CA THR A 314 1.21 12.04 -7.25
C THR A 314 0.78 12.58 -5.89
N PHE A 315 1.14 13.83 -5.56
CA PHE A 315 0.70 14.47 -4.32
C PHE A 315 -0.81 14.69 -4.31
N LEU A 316 -1.36 15.19 -5.41
CA LEU A 316 -2.80 15.39 -5.59
C LEU A 316 -3.58 14.07 -5.36
N ILE A 317 -3.17 12.98 -6.00
CA ILE A 317 -3.83 11.67 -5.91
C ILE A 317 -3.69 11.09 -4.50
N ASN A 318 -2.49 11.15 -3.90
CA ASN A 318 -2.23 10.50 -2.61
C ASN A 318 -2.73 11.31 -1.41
N PHE A 319 -2.52 12.63 -1.41
CA PHE A 319 -2.93 13.51 -0.31
C PHE A 319 -4.34 14.04 -0.53
N GLY A 320 -4.66 14.53 -1.73
CA GLY A 320 -5.92 15.19 -2.03
C GLY A 320 -7.16 14.30 -1.85
N GLN A 321 -7.08 13.02 -2.22
CA GLN A 321 -8.21 12.07 -2.10
C GLN A 321 -8.74 11.90 -0.66
N PHE A 322 -7.93 12.26 0.34
CA PHE A 322 -8.27 12.15 1.76
C PHE A 322 -8.65 13.50 2.38
N ILE A 323 -8.86 14.55 1.61
CA ILE A 323 -9.40 15.81 2.14
C ILE A 323 -10.92 15.66 2.35
N PRO A 324 -11.51 16.01 3.51
CA PRO A 324 -10.92 16.61 4.71
C PRO A 324 -10.58 15.58 5.81
N ALA A 325 -10.53 14.29 5.50
CA ALA A 325 -10.24 13.23 6.47
C ALA A 325 -8.87 13.39 7.17
N TRP A 326 -7.88 14.06 6.55
CA TRP A 326 -6.65 14.47 7.25
C TRP A 326 -6.92 15.33 8.48
N ASP A 327 -7.92 16.21 8.42
CA ASP A 327 -8.32 17.11 9.49
C ASP A 327 -9.31 16.44 10.47
N SER A 328 -9.65 15.15 10.28
CA SER A 328 -10.74 14.46 11.00
C SER A 328 -10.63 14.51 12.54
N GLY A 329 -9.40 14.53 13.09
CA GLY A 329 -9.17 14.56 14.54
C GLY A 329 -9.64 15.85 15.23
N TYR A 330 -9.58 16.98 14.53
CA TYR A 330 -9.99 18.30 15.05
C TYR A 330 -11.07 18.96 14.18
N TYR A 331 -11.69 18.20 13.28
CA TYR A 331 -12.65 18.72 12.32
C TYR A 331 -13.84 19.42 12.99
N ASN A 332 -14.28 18.96 14.16
CA ASN A 332 -15.35 19.60 14.92
C ASN A 332 -14.98 21.02 15.37
N LEU A 333 -13.74 21.19 15.85
CA LEU A 333 -13.21 22.49 16.25
C LEU A 333 -13.06 23.39 15.03
N LEU A 334 -12.51 22.86 13.93
CA LEU A 334 -12.37 23.59 12.68
C LEU A 334 -13.72 24.11 12.19
N MET A 335 -14.75 23.26 12.24
CA MET A 335 -16.10 23.57 11.77
C MET A 335 -16.91 24.47 12.70
N SER A 336 -16.44 24.74 13.92
CA SER A 336 -17.04 25.73 14.84
C SER A 336 -16.38 27.11 14.76
N GLN A 337 -15.22 27.23 14.10
CA GLN A 337 -14.55 28.52 13.93
C GLN A 337 -15.29 29.43 12.96
N ASN A 338 -15.15 30.74 13.16
CA ASN A 338 -15.76 31.76 12.31
C ASN A 338 -14.93 32.01 11.04
N PHE A 339 -15.02 31.11 10.05
CA PHE A 339 -14.46 31.33 8.71
C PHE A 339 -15.38 30.79 7.61
N LYS A 340 -15.23 31.33 6.40
CA LYS A 340 -15.96 30.86 5.21
C LYS A 340 -15.36 29.53 4.73
N TYR A 341 -16.18 28.48 4.62
CA TYR A 341 -15.74 27.16 4.16
C TYR A 341 -14.96 27.21 2.82
N GLU A 342 -15.35 28.10 1.93
CA GLU A 342 -14.65 28.40 0.67
C GLU A 342 -13.15 28.66 0.87
N ARG A 343 -12.75 29.41 1.91
CA ARG A 343 -11.34 29.71 2.22
C ARG A 343 -10.55 28.45 2.55
N TYR A 344 -11.15 27.56 3.33
CA TYR A 344 -10.54 26.26 3.63
C TYR A 344 -10.34 25.46 2.34
N LEU A 345 -11.34 25.37 1.46
CA LEU A 345 -11.20 24.63 0.20
C LEU A 345 -10.22 25.29 -0.78
N LYS A 346 -10.19 26.62 -0.82
CA LYS A 346 -9.22 27.39 -1.61
C LYS A 346 -7.78 27.08 -1.15
N SER A 347 -7.54 27.00 0.15
CA SER A 347 -6.22 26.63 0.69
C SER A 347 -5.77 25.25 0.20
N LYS A 348 -6.68 24.27 0.18
CA LYS A 348 -6.41 22.91 -0.31
C LYS A 348 -6.12 22.90 -1.82
N PHE A 349 -6.92 23.63 -2.60
CA PHE A 349 -6.70 23.81 -4.03
C PHE A 349 -5.31 24.41 -4.32
N THR A 350 -4.94 25.46 -3.60
CA THR A 350 -3.63 26.12 -3.74
C THR A 350 -2.48 25.17 -3.41
N LEU A 351 -2.58 24.42 -2.30
CA LEU A 351 -1.55 23.46 -1.91
C LEU A 351 -1.34 22.38 -2.99
N MET A 352 -2.43 21.82 -3.53
CA MET A 352 -2.35 20.81 -4.58
C MET A 352 -1.81 21.38 -5.89
N THR A 353 -2.27 22.56 -6.30
CA THR A 353 -1.78 23.24 -7.51
C THR A 353 -0.28 23.51 -7.43
N ALA A 354 0.20 24.02 -6.30
CA ALA A 354 1.63 24.25 -6.07
C ALA A 354 2.42 22.94 -6.17
N SER A 355 1.92 21.85 -5.58
CA SER A 355 2.58 20.54 -5.66
C SER A 355 2.69 20.01 -7.09
N ILE A 356 1.65 20.21 -7.92
CA ILE A 356 1.61 19.75 -9.31
C ILE A 356 2.65 20.48 -10.15
N ILE A 357 2.76 21.80 -9.96
CA ILE A 357 3.77 22.63 -10.65
C ILE A 357 5.18 22.19 -10.23
N ILE A 358 5.43 22.01 -8.93
CA ILE A 358 6.75 21.57 -8.44
C ILE A 358 7.11 20.18 -9.01
N LEU A 359 6.17 19.22 -8.99
CA LEU A 359 6.41 17.88 -9.52
C LEU A 359 6.64 17.88 -11.04
N PHE A 360 5.93 18.72 -11.79
CA PHE A 360 6.21 18.92 -13.22
C PHE A 360 7.62 19.46 -13.46
N LEU A 361 8.04 20.50 -12.72
CA LEU A 361 9.38 21.07 -12.83
C LEU A 361 10.47 20.04 -12.51
N LEU A 362 10.28 19.25 -11.45
CA LEU A 362 11.18 18.15 -11.10
C LEU A 362 11.15 17.00 -12.11
N GLY A 363 10.06 16.86 -12.87
CA GLY A 363 9.86 15.86 -13.92
C GLY A 363 10.44 16.24 -15.28
N ILE A 364 10.89 17.49 -15.48
CA ILE A 364 11.50 17.95 -16.75
C ILE A 364 12.62 17.02 -17.26
N PRO A 365 13.50 16.42 -16.42
CA PRO A 365 14.53 15.49 -16.88
C PRO A 365 14.01 14.29 -17.70
N TYR A 366 12.71 13.96 -17.64
CA TYR A 366 12.11 12.95 -18.52
C TYR A 366 12.21 13.28 -20.01
N VAL A 367 12.49 14.54 -20.38
CA VAL A 367 12.78 14.94 -21.76
C VAL A 367 13.92 14.11 -22.39
N TYR A 368 14.82 13.55 -21.57
CA TYR A 368 15.86 12.61 -22.02
C TYR A 368 15.31 11.44 -22.84
N PHE A 369 14.11 10.95 -22.52
CA PHE A 369 13.45 9.85 -23.24
C PHE A 369 12.68 10.30 -24.49
N GLY A 370 12.56 11.62 -24.72
CA GLY A 370 11.93 12.21 -25.89
C GLY A 370 11.11 13.47 -25.59
N TRP A 371 11.13 14.44 -26.51
CA TRP A 371 10.41 15.71 -26.36
C TRP A 371 8.88 15.53 -26.25
N LYS A 372 8.32 14.50 -26.90
CA LYS A 372 6.89 14.14 -26.81
C LYS A 372 6.44 13.91 -25.38
N ILE A 373 7.32 13.35 -24.54
CA ILE A 373 7.04 13.10 -23.13
C ILE A 373 6.89 14.41 -22.37
N LEU A 374 7.80 15.37 -22.58
CA LEU A 374 7.73 16.68 -21.93
C LEU A 374 6.43 17.42 -22.28
N VAL A 375 6.04 17.40 -23.55
CA VAL A 375 4.80 18.03 -24.03
C VAL A 375 3.56 17.39 -23.40
N VAL A 376 3.52 16.06 -23.34
CA VAL A 376 2.42 15.33 -22.68
C VAL A 376 2.40 15.59 -21.17
N HIS A 377 3.56 15.66 -20.51
CA HIS A 377 3.65 15.97 -19.08
C HIS A 377 3.15 17.39 -18.78
N PHE A 378 3.43 18.34 -19.67
CA PHE A 378 2.90 19.70 -19.57
C PHE A 378 1.38 19.72 -19.73
N ALA A 379 0.84 19.02 -20.73
CA ALA A 379 -0.61 18.87 -20.89
C ALA A 379 -1.27 18.17 -19.69
N ALA A 380 -0.62 17.13 -19.15
CA ALA A 380 -1.06 16.41 -17.96
C ALA A 380 -1.01 17.28 -16.70
N MET A 381 -0.02 18.15 -16.54
CA MET A 381 0.05 19.15 -15.47
C MET A 381 -1.16 20.09 -15.54
N ILE A 382 -1.47 20.64 -16.72
CA ILE A 382 -2.62 21.52 -16.93
C ILE A 382 -3.93 20.80 -16.63
N TYR A 383 -4.08 19.57 -17.12
CA TYR A 383 -5.24 18.72 -16.81
C TYR A 383 -5.35 18.41 -15.32
N ASN A 384 -4.23 18.16 -14.63
CA ASN A 384 -4.21 17.91 -13.20
C ASN A 384 -4.71 19.12 -12.39
N ILE A 385 -4.29 20.32 -12.76
CA ILE A 385 -4.71 21.57 -12.11
C ILE A 385 -6.19 21.87 -12.42
N GLY A 386 -6.59 21.77 -13.69
CA GLY A 386 -7.90 22.20 -14.16
C GLY A 386 -9.04 21.21 -13.94
N VAL A 387 -8.75 19.91 -13.97
CA VAL A 387 -9.78 18.86 -13.87
C VAL A 387 -9.59 18.04 -12.62
N ASN A 388 -8.44 17.37 -12.47
CA ASN A 388 -8.26 16.38 -11.40
C ASN A 388 -8.32 17.00 -10.00
N THR A 389 -7.81 18.22 -9.82
CA THR A 389 -7.88 18.93 -8.54
C THR A 389 -9.33 19.20 -8.13
N HIS A 390 -10.19 19.65 -9.05
CA HIS A 390 -11.62 19.88 -8.77
C HIS A 390 -12.38 18.57 -8.53
N VAL A 391 -12.12 17.53 -9.33
CA VAL A 391 -12.72 16.21 -9.16
C VAL A 391 -12.38 15.64 -7.78
N ILE A 392 -11.11 15.77 -7.35
CA ILE A 392 -10.67 15.31 -6.04
C ILE A 392 -11.34 16.08 -4.91
N LEU A 393 -11.41 17.41 -5.00
CA LEU A 393 -12.10 18.20 -3.97
C LEU A 393 -13.58 17.84 -3.92
N TYR A 394 -14.25 17.73 -5.08
CA TYR A 394 -15.65 17.30 -5.12
C TYR A 394 -15.83 15.92 -4.48
N GLY A 395 -14.98 14.97 -4.84
CA GLY A 395 -14.97 13.61 -4.28
C GLY A 395 -14.68 13.57 -2.78
N GLY A 396 -13.82 14.47 -2.29
CA GLY A 396 -13.53 14.65 -0.87
C GLY A 396 -14.77 15.00 -0.04
N SER A 397 -15.81 15.59 -0.67
CA SER A 397 -17.09 15.85 -0.01
C SER A 397 -17.85 14.56 0.38
N PHE A 398 -17.42 13.40 -0.10
CA PHE A 398 -17.96 12.08 0.24
C PHE A 398 -17.12 11.31 1.25
N ASN A 399 -16.00 11.88 1.72
CA ASN A 399 -15.17 11.22 2.74
C ASN A 399 -15.88 11.14 4.09
N ARG A 400 -15.94 9.92 4.65
CA ARG A 400 -16.62 9.61 5.92
C ARG A 400 -15.77 8.85 6.94
N LYS A 401 -14.52 8.50 6.59
CA LYS A 401 -13.65 7.71 7.46
C LYS A 401 -12.62 8.59 8.14
N LYS A 402 -12.49 8.45 9.46
CA LYS A 402 -11.42 9.07 10.26
C LYS A 402 -10.07 8.48 9.86
N ILE A 403 -9.03 9.31 9.90
CA ILE A 403 -7.64 8.91 9.63
C ILE A 403 -6.85 9.04 10.93
N ASN A 404 -6.19 7.95 11.35
CA ASN A 404 -5.20 8.00 12.41
C ASN A 404 -3.87 8.54 11.84
N LEU A 405 -3.35 9.61 12.44
CA LEU A 405 -2.14 10.31 11.99
C LEU A 405 -0.84 9.69 12.56
N ASP A 406 -0.95 8.89 13.62
CA ASP A 406 0.20 8.28 14.31
C ASP A 406 0.73 7.01 13.62
N GLU A 407 -0.06 6.45 12.70
CA GLU A 407 0.31 5.27 11.92
C GLU A 407 1.10 5.65 10.65
N LYS A 408 1.85 4.70 10.06
CA LYS A 408 2.48 4.94 8.74
C LYS A 408 1.41 4.93 7.64
N ALA A 409 1.64 5.64 6.53
CA ALA A 409 0.74 5.67 5.38
C ALA A 409 0.91 4.48 4.44
N ALA A 410 2.14 3.97 4.30
CA ALA A 410 2.42 2.82 3.45
C ALA A 410 1.60 1.61 3.92
N PHE A 411 0.81 1.04 2.99
CA PHE A 411 -0.04 -0.14 3.20
C PHE A 411 -1.07 -0.01 4.34
N ASN A 412 -1.39 1.22 4.74
CA ASN A 412 -2.44 1.52 5.69
C ASN A 412 -3.71 1.97 4.97
N TYR A 413 -4.65 1.03 4.83
CA TYR A 413 -5.94 1.27 4.18
C TYR A 413 -6.98 1.96 5.09
N GLN A 414 -6.63 2.37 6.32
CA GLN A 414 -7.51 3.23 7.13
C GLN A 414 -7.83 4.51 6.36
N GLY A 415 -9.04 5.04 6.46
CA GLY A 415 -9.47 6.17 5.64
C GLY A 415 -9.79 5.81 4.18
N THR A 416 -9.25 4.71 3.64
CA THR A 416 -9.53 4.24 2.27
C THR A 416 -10.87 3.50 2.24
N GLY A 417 -11.78 3.98 1.42
CA GLY A 417 -13.11 3.42 1.21
C GLY A 417 -13.46 3.41 -0.28
N ALA A 418 -14.73 3.12 -0.60
CA ALA A 418 -15.21 3.09 -1.98
C ALA A 418 -14.99 4.43 -2.70
N VAL A 419 -15.10 5.52 -1.94
CA VAL A 419 -14.92 6.89 -2.44
C VAL A 419 -13.53 7.09 -3.03
N GLN A 420 -12.46 6.64 -2.35
CA GLN A 420 -11.09 6.75 -2.83
C GLN A 420 -10.88 6.00 -4.14
N TRP A 421 -11.43 4.80 -4.28
CA TRP A 421 -11.32 4.02 -5.52
C TRP A 421 -12.17 4.61 -6.65
N LEU A 422 -13.40 5.04 -6.33
CA LEU A 422 -14.32 5.66 -7.27
C LEU A 422 -13.78 7.00 -7.81
N ILE A 423 -12.95 7.69 -7.04
CA ILE A 423 -12.27 8.92 -7.46
C ILE A 423 -10.94 8.57 -8.15
N GLY A 424 -10.10 7.75 -7.51
CA GLY A 424 -8.74 7.42 -7.92
C GLY A 424 -8.64 6.73 -9.28
N ILE A 425 -9.51 5.73 -9.54
CA ILE A 425 -9.49 4.99 -10.80
C ILE A 425 -9.81 5.93 -11.98
N PRO A 426 -10.94 6.67 -12.00
CA PRO A 426 -11.23 7.59 -13.10
C PRO A 426 -10.16 8.66 -13.32
N LEU A 427 -9.57 9.21 -12.25
CA LEU A 427 -8.51 10.22 -12.37
C LEU A 427 -7.30 9.75 -13.19
N MET A 428 -7.00 8.45 -13.14
CA MET A 428 -5.89 7.86 -13.88
C MET A 428 -6.33 7.38 -15.27
N PHE A 429 -7.45 6.65 -15.35
CA PHE A 429 -7.84 5.96 -16.59
C PHE A 429 -8.61 6.84 -17.57
N VAL A 430 -9.41 7.81 -17.11
CA VAL A 430 -10.17 8.70 -18.00
C VAL A 430 -9.26 9.55 -18.90
N PRO A 431 -8.26 10.30 -18.39
CA PRO A 431 -7.37 11.05 -19.26
C PRO A 431 -6.58 10.14 -20.21
N MET A 432 -6.17 8.96 -19.73
CA MET A 432 -5.46 7.98 -20.55
C MET A 432 -6.32 7.44 -21.69
N GLY A 433 -7.56 7.04 -21.40
CA GLY A 433 -8.51 6.52 -22.38
C GLY A 433 -8.95 7.58 -23.38
N LEU A 434 -9.21 8.80 -22.91
CA LEU A 434 -9.55 9.94 -23.78
C LEU A 434 -8.40 10.24 -24.74
N PHE A 435 -7.17 10.34 -24.22
CA PHE A 435 -6.00 10.59 -25.04
C PHE A 435 -5.75 9.45 -26.05
N GLY A 436 -5.81 8.19 -25.58
CA GLY A 436 -5.63 7.03 -26.43
C GLY A 436 -6.64 6.97 -27.57
N LEU A 437 -7.91 7.26 -27.29
CA LEU A 437 -8.99 7.30 -28.28
C LEU A 437 -8.77 8.40 -29.31
N ILE A 438 -8.45 9.62 -28.90
CA ILE A 438 -8.24 10.75 -29.83
C ILE A 438 -6.97 10.54 -30.65
N ASN A 439 -5.90 10.02 -30.04
CA ASN A 439 -4.67 9.69 -30.73
C ASN A 439 -4.88 8.62 -31.81
N TRP A 440 -5.75 7.64 -31.53
CA TRP A 440 -6.10 6.60 -32.49
C TRP A 440 -7.01 7.11 -33.63
N LEU A 441 -7.97 7.99 -33.32
CA LEU A 441 -8.94 8.50 -34.30
C LEU A 441 -8.41 9.67 -35.15
N VAL A 442 -7.50 10.49 -34.61
CA VAL A 442 -7.08 11.77 -35.23
C VAL A 442 -5.57 11.87 -35.33
N SER A 443 -4.89 12.22 -34.24
CA SER A 443 -3.43 12.34 -34.17
C SER A 443 -2.96 12.59 -32.74
N PHE A 444 -1.66 12.41 -32.52
CA PHE A 444 -0.99 12.67 -31.24
C PHE A 444 -1.12 14.13 -30.82
N GLU A 445 -0.90 15.06 -31.75
CA GLU A 445 -0.92 16.50 -31.52
C GLU A 445 -2.32 16.96 -31.08
N VAL A 446 -3.37 16.45 -31.75
CA VAL A 446 -4.75 16.77 -31.39
C VAL A 446 -5.11 16.18 -30.02
N ALA A 447 -4.66 14.97 -29.70
CA ALA A 447 -4.88 14.36 -28.40
C ALA A 447 -4.24 15.18 -27.26
N VAL A 448 -3.02 15.69 -27.46
CA VAL A 448 -2.34 16.60 -26.52
C VAL A 448 -3.13 17.89 -26.34
N ILE A 449 -3.55 18.52 -27.44
CA ILE A 449 -4.29 19.78 -27.42
C ILE A 449 -5.62 19.61 -26.69
N VAL A 450 -6.34 18.51 -26.92
CA VAL A 450 -7.60 18.24 -26.23
C VAL A 450 -7.38 18.05 -24.73
N LEU A 451 -6.35 17.30 -24.33
CA LEU A 451 -6.04 17.09 -22.91
C LEU A 451 -5.70 18.42 -22.20
N ALA A 452 -4.83 19.23 -22.80
CA ALA A 452 -4.50 20.55 -22.27
C ALA A 452 -5.71 21.49 -22.28
N GLY A 453 -6.51 21.46 -23.35
CA GLY A 453 -7.73 22.25 -23.52
C GLY A 453 -8.76 21.98 -22.43
N LEU A 454 -9.00 20.72 -22.08
CA LEU A 454 -9.88 20.36 -20.95
C LEU A 454 -9.36 20.93 -19.62
N GLY A 455 -8.05 20.88 -19.40
CA GLY A 455 -7.45 21.51 -18.22
C GLY A 455 -7.64 23.02 -18.20
N PHE A 456 -7.42 23.72 -19.32
CA PHE A 456 -7.67 25.16 -19.41
C PHE A 456 -9.16 25.52 -19.21
N ILE A 457 -10.09 24.73 -19.75
CA ILE A 457 -11.53 24.90 -19.51
C ILE A 457 -11.83 24.77 -18.01
N GLY A 458 -11.25 23.78 -17.35
CA GLY A 458 -11.40 23.59 -15.90
C GLY A 458 -10.85 24.76 -15.08
N VAL A 459 -9.70 25.32 -15.48
CA VAL A 459 -9.13 26.54 -14.88
C VAL A 459 -10.06 27.75 -15.12
N ALA A 460 -10.58 27.93 -16.34
CA ALA A 460 -11.50 29.02 -16.66
C ALA A 460 -12.81 28.92 -15.85
N LEU A 461 -13.32 27.71 -15.64
CA LEU A 461 -14.51 27.43 -14.84
C LEU A 461 -14.24 27.37 -13.32
N HIS A 462 -13.02 27.63 -12.87
CA HIS A 462 -12.59 27.44 -11.47
C HIS A 462 -13.56 28.06 -10.46
N LYS A 463 -13.99 29.31 -10.66
CA LYS A 463 -14.92 30.00 -9.75
C LYS A 463 -16.25 29.25 -9.62
N LYS A 464 -16.83 28.81 -10.74
CA LYS A 464 -18.11 28.07 -10.77
C LYS A 464 -17.97 26.70 -10.10
N LEU A 465 -16.90 25.97 -10.44
CA LEU A 465 -16.62 24.65 -9.87
C LEU A 465 -16.40 24.73 -8.35
N MET A 466 -15.60 25.69 -7.88
CA MET A 466 -15.34 25.87 -6.43
C MET A 466 -16.58 26.27 -5.65
N ALA A 467 -17.48 27.08 -6.22
CA ALA A 467 -18.76 27.41 -5.61
C ALA A 467 -19.64 26.15 -5.46
N ALA A 468 -19.73 25.31 -6.49
CA ALA A 468 -20.47 24.05 -6.45
C ALA A 468 -19.88 23.07 -5.41
N ILE A 469 -18.55 22.93 -5.38
CA ILE A 469 -17.84 22.11 -4.40
C ILE A 469 -18.12 22.61 -2.99
N THR A 470 -18.00 23.92 -2.75
CA THR A 470 -18.23 24.52 -1.43
C THR A 470 -19.66 24.28 -0.96
N LYS A 471 -20.67 24.47 -1.84
CA LYS A 471 -22.07 24.16 -1.53
C LYS A 471 -22.24 22.69 -1.10
N LYS A 472 -21.58 21.76 -1.80
CA LYS A 472 -21.63 20.33 -1.46
C LYS A 472 -20.98 20.01 -0.11
N TYR A 473 -19.86 20.64 0.21
CA TYR A 473 -19.20 20.50 1.51
C TYR A 473 -20.05 21.04 2.65
N VAL A 474 -20.66 22.22 2.48
CA VAL A 474 -21.58 22.79 3.47
C VAL A 474 -22.76 21.86 3.71
N ALA A 475 -23.39 21.33 2.65
CA ALA A 475 -24.48 20.37 2.78
C ALA A 475 -24.08 19.07 3.49
N SER A 476 -22.81 18.66 3.34
CA SER A 476 -22.29 17.41 3.93
C SER A 476 -21.65 17.61 5.31
N LYS A 477 -21.55 18.85 5.80
CA LYS A 477 -20.78 19.24 7.00
C LYS A 477 -21.13 18.40 8.22
N TYR A 478 -22.41 18.32 8.57
CA TYR A 478 -22.86 17.61 9.78
C TYR A 478 -22.67 16.09 9.68
N ILE A 479 -22.88 15.53 8.48
CA ILE A 479 -22.66 14.10 8.23
C ILE A 479 -21.17 13.77 8.40
N MET A 480 -20.26 14.63 7.92
CA MET A 480 -18.82 14.45 8.12
C MET A 480 -18.43 14.55 9.59
N ILE A 481 -18.91 15.57 10.31
CA ILE A 481 -18.69 15.74 11.76
C ILE A 481 -19.08 14.48 12.52
N HIS A 482 -20.29 13.95 12.25
CA HIS A 482 -20.76 12.73 12.89
C HIS A 482 -19.91 11.52 12.50
N SER A 483 -19.58 11.37 11.21
CA SER A 483 -18.83 10.21 10.72
C SER A 483 -17.39 10.17 11.23
N PHE A 484 -16.71 11.32 11.36
CA PHE A 484 -15.34 11.39 11.88
C PHE A 484 -15.24 11.15 13.39
N LYS A 485 -16.35 11.23 14.14
CA LYS A 485 -16.40 10.81 15.56
C LYS A 485 -16.42 9.28 15.71
N GLN A 486 -16.83 8.54 14.68
CA GLN A 486 -16.89 7.08 14.75
C GLN A 486 -15.48 6.50 14.59
N GLU A 487 -15.01 5.76 15.60
CA GLU A 487 -13.86 4.87 15.46
C GLU A 487 -14.35 3.57 14.81
N ASN A 488 -13.80 3.23 13.63
CA ASN A 488 -14.10 1.96 12.96
C ASN A 488 -13.16 0.87 13.46
#